data_AF-A0A7V2GY12-F1
#
_entry.id   AF-A0A7V2GY12-F1
#
_cell.length_a   1.000
_cell.length_b   1.000
_cell.length_c   1.000
_cell.angle_alpha   90.00
_cell.angle_beta   90.00
_cell.angle_gamma   90.00
#
_symmetry.space_group_name_H-M   'P 1'
#
loop_
_entity.id
_entity.type
_entity.pdbx_description
1 polymer ?
#
loop_
_entity_poly.entity_id
_entity_poly.type
_entity_poly.pdbx_seq_one_letter_code
_entity_poly.pdbx_strand_id
1 'polypeptide(L)' 'MERIELIEFGRQRRHIAADVRRLVEKYRAIFAWDVPDIDQRAADRLLLAEIRRALDEIERATPARSPLRG' A
#
# COMPACT_ATOMS: atom_id res chain seq x y z
N MET A 1 -5.12 5.13 24.36
CA MET A 1 -5.71 4.44 23.21
C MET A 1 -6.55 3.31 23.76
N GLU A 2 -7.87 3.42 23.63
CA GLU A 2 -8.82 2.50 24.27
C GLU A 2 -8.86 1.15 23.56
N ARG A 3 -9.26 0.09 24.27
CA ARG A 3 -9.23 -1.30 23.77
C ARG A 3 -10.08 -1.51 22.50
N ILE A 4 -11.13 -0.70 22.32
CA ILE A 4 -12.01 -0.70 21.14
C ILE A 4 -11.28 -0.12 19.92
N GLU A 5 -10.54 0.98 20.08
CA GLU A 5 -9.78 1.60 18.98
C GLU A 5 -8.74 0.61 18.42
N LEU A 6 -8.05 -0.15 19.27
CA LEU A 6 -7.09 -1.18 18.87
C LEU A 6 -7.72 -2.33 18.04
N ILE A 7 -8.95 -2.75 18.38
CA ILE A 7 -9.69 -3.78 17.65
C ILE A 7 -10.09 -3.25 16.26
N GLU A 8 -10.57 -2.01 16.20
CA GLU A 8 -10.89 -1.34 14.93
C GLU A 8 -9.64 -1.18 14.05
N PHE A 9 -8.49 -0.81 14.63
CA PHE A 9 -7.21 -0.78 13.90
C PHE A 9 -6.81 -2.15 13.35
N GLY A 10 -7.06 -3.23 14.08
CA GLY A 10 -6.80 -4.59 13.62
C GLY A 10 -7.68 -5.00 12.43
N ARG A 11 -8.97 -4.64 12.46
CA ARG A 11 -9.90 -4.85 11.35
C ARG A 11 -9.49 -4.03 10.13
N GLN A 12 -9.19 -2.75 10.32
CA GLN A 12 -8.75 -1.87 9.24
C GLN A 12 -7.43 -2.33 8.61
N ARG A 13 -6.51 -2.90 9.39
CA ARG A 13 -5.26 -3.47 8.85
C ARG A 13 -5.50 -4.55 7.80
N ARG A 14 -6.52 -5.40 7.98
CA ARG A 14 -6.88 -6.44 6.99
C ARG A 14 -7.45 -5.84 5.71
N HIS A 15 -8.29 -4.81 5.84
CA HIS A 15 -8.84 -4.10 4.69
C HIS A 15 -7.74 -3.38 3.90
N ILE A 16 -6.86 -2.65 4.59
CA ILE A 16 -5.69 -2.00 3.97
C ILE A 16 -4.82 -3.02 3.23
N ALA A 17 -4.52 -4.16 3.85
CA ALA A 17 -3.73 -5.21 3.20
C ALA A 17 -4.41 -5.78 1.95
N ALA A 18 -5.74 -5.93 1.96
CA ALA A 18 -6.50 -6.39 0.80
C ALA A 18 -6.47 -5.34 -0.34
N ASP A 19 -6.55 -4.06 -0.01
CA ASP A 19 -6.48 -2.96 -0.99
C ASP A 19 -5.09 -2.88 -1.64
N VAL A 20 -4.02 -3.02 -0.84
CA VAL A 20 -2.66 -3.08 -1.36
C VAL A 20 -2.46 -4.29 -2.28
N ARG A 21 -3.04 -5.45 -1.96
CA ARG A 21 -3.00 -6.62 -2.87
C ARG A 21 -3.71 -6.35 -4.19
N ARG A 22 -4.88 -5.72 -4.16
CA ARG A 22 -5.61 -5.33 -5.38
C ARG A 22 -4.83 -4.33 -6.24
N LEU A 23 -4.12 -3.40 -5.61
CA LEU A 23 -3.18 -2.52 -6.31
C LEU A 23 -2.06 -3.31 -7.00
N VAL A 24 -1.48 -4.29 -6.31
CA VAL A 24 -0.44 -5.15 -6.90
C VAL A 24 -0.97 -5.88 -8.13
N GLU A 25 -2.12 -6.53 -8.01
CA GLU A 25 -2.77 -7.27 -9.10
C GLU A 25 -3.10 -6.35 -10.30
N LYS A 26 -3.63 -5.15 -10.03
CA LYS A 26 -3.93 -4.16 -11.06
C LYS A 26 -2.70 -3.82 -11.89
N TYR A 27 -1.60 -3.43 -11.25
CA TYR A 27 -0.41 -3.03 -12.00
C TYR A 27 0.32 -4.23 -12.60
N ARG A 28 0.26 -5.40 -11.97
CA ARG A 28 0.72 -6.64 -12.60
C ARG A 28 0.00 -6.90 -13.92
N ALA A 29 -1.31 -6.73 -13.99
CA ALA A 29 -2.07 -6.88 -15.24
C ALA A 29 -1.68 -5.83 -16.31
N ILE A 30 -1.32 -4.60 -15.90
CA ILE A 30 -0.83 -3.56 -16.81
C ILE A 30 0.57 -3.91 -17.36
N PHE A 31 1.45 -4.46 -16.52
CA PHE A 31 2.81 -4.85 -16.88
C PHE A 31 2.90 -6.21 -17.58
N ALA A 32 1.90 -7.07 -17.43
CA ALA A 32 1.80 -8.38 -18.08
C ALA A 32 1.46 -8.27 -19.57
N TRP A 33 2.24 -7.46 -20.29
CA TRP A 33 2.54 -7.76 -21.68
C TRP A 33 3.15 -9.17 -21.66
N ASP A 34 2.68 -10.09 -22.50
CA ASP A 34 3.17 -11.48 -22.54
C ASP A 34 4.68 -11.52 -22.81
N VAL A 35 5.48 -11.37 -21.75
CA VAL A 35 6.94 -11.45 -21.77
C VAL A 35 7.27 -12.89 -21.36
N PRO A 36 7.71 -13.73 -22.32
CA PRO A 36 8.17 -15.08 -22.00
C PRO A 36 9.28 -15.02 -20.95
N ASP A 37 9.31 -16.01 -20.08
CA ASP A 37 10.39 -16.22 -19.10
C ASP A 37 10.55 -15.10 -18.05
N ILE A 38 9.55 -14.24 -17.86
CA ILE A 38 9.63 -13.19 -16.82
C ILE A 38 9.72 -13.82 -15.42
N ASP A 39 10.70 -13.39 -14.62
CA ASP A 39 10.72 -13.69 -13.19
C ASP A 39 9.62 -12.88 -12.50
N GLN A 40 8.45 -13.51 -12.45
CA GLN A 40 7.26 -12.95 -11.84
C GLN A 40 7.47 -12.55 -10.36
N ARG A 41 8.34 -13.27 -9.63
CA ARG A 41 8.63 -12.94 -8.22
C ARG A 41 9.49 -11.68 -8.14
N ALA A 42 10.43 -11.49 -9.05
CA ALA A 42 11.19 -10.24 -9.14
C ALA A 42 10.30 -9.05 -9.51
N ALA A 43 9.40 -9.23 -10.48
CA ALA A 43 8.41 -8.22 -10.85
C ALA A 43 7.50 -7.84 -9.67
N ASP A 44 6.95 -8.82 -8.95
CA ASP A 44 6.10 -8.57 -7.78
C ASP A 44 6.86 -7.81 -6.67
N ARG A 45 8.16 -8.10 -6.46
CA ARG A 45 9.01 -7.36 -5.50
C ARG A 45 9.22 -5.90 -5.91
N LEU A 46 9.50 -5.65 -7.18
CA LEU A 46 9.68 -4.29 -7.71
C LEU A 46 8.38 -3.50 -7.57
N LEU A 47 7.25 -4.12 -7.91
CA LEU A 47 5.96 -3.46 -7.84
C LEU A 47 5.58 -3.05 -6.41
N LEU A 48 5.84 -3.92 -5.43
CA LEU A 48 5.66 -3.60 -4.02
C LEU A 48 6.60 -2.47 -3.55
N ALA A 49 7.81 -2.37 -4.10
CA ALA A 49 8.73 -1.29 -3.78
C ALA A 49 8.21 0.07 -4.29
N GLU A 50 7.66 0.11 -5.50
CA GLU A 50 7.06 1.34 -6.06
C GLU A 50 5.79 1.76 -5.29
N ILE A 51 4.95 0.81 -4.85
CA ILE A 51 3.81 1.11 -3.97
C ILE A 51 4.28 1.73 -2.65
N ARG A 52 5.38 1.24 -2.06
CA ARG A 52 5.95 1.85 -0.85
C ARG A 52 6.47 3.26 -1.09
N ARG A 53 7.18 3.50 -2.19
CA ARG A 53 7.63 4.85 -2.56
C ARG A 53 6.47 5.82 -2.72
N ALA A 54 5.40 5.42 -3.37
CA ALA A 54 4.20 6.25 -3.52
C ALA A 54 3.58 6.59 -2.15
N LEU A 55 3.56 5.65 -1.20
CA LEU A 55 3.12 5.92 0.17
C LEU A 55 4.04 6.92 0.87
N ASP A 56 5.36 6.77 0.76
CA ASP A 56 6.34 7.71 1.34
C ASP A 56 6.16 9.13 0.76
N GLU A 57 5.86 9.25 -0.53
CA GLU A 57 5.59 10.54 -1.19
C GLU A 57 4.31 11.18 -0.68
N ILE A 58 3.22 10.41 -0.54
CA ILE A 58 1.95 10.88 0.03
C ILE A 58 2.13 11.33 1.48
N GLU A 59 2.92 10.60 2.27
CA GLU A 59 3.24 10.97 3.65
C GLU A 59 3.98 12.31 3.71
N ARG A 60 5.01 12.50 2.87
CA ARG A 60 5.74 13.78 2.77
C ARG A 60 4.85 14.93 2.30
N ALA A 61 3.91 14.66 1.40
CA ALA A 61 2.99 15.66 0.85
C ALA A 61 1.85 16.02 1.82
N THR A 62 1.56 15.17 2.80
CA THR A 62 0.56 15.42 3.82
C THR A 62 1.18 16.30 4.91
N PRO A 63 0.84 17.60 5.00
CA PRO A 63 1.34 18.41 6.11
C PRO A 63 0.90 17.78 7.42
N ALA A 64 1.82 17.66 8.38
CA ALA A 64 1.48 17.23 9.73
C ALA A 64 0.28 18.07 10.19
N ARG A 65 -0.86 17.41 10.47
CA ARG A 65 -2.04 18.10 11.01
C ARG A 65 -1.55 18.95 12.17
N SER A 66 -1.63 20.27 12.03
CA SER A 66 -1.36 21.18 13.15
C SER A 66 -2.22 20.68 14.30
N PRO A 67 -1.65 20.44 15.50
CA PRO A 67 -2.47 20.09 16.64
C PRO A 67 -3.49 21.23 16.77
N LEU A 68 -4.77 20.85 16.75
CA LEU A 68 -5.86 21.76 17.03
C LEU A 68 -5.49 22.45 18.35
N ARG A 69 -5.16 23.75 18.29
CA ARG A 69 -5.02 24.55 19.51
C ARG A 69 -6.41 24.55 20.16
N GLY A 70 -6.46 24.01 21.37
CA GLY A 70 -7.63 24.09 22.24
C GLY A 70 -7.90 25.51 22.71
#